data_AF-A0A0S3R8G6-F1
#
_entry.id   AF-A0A0S3R8G6-F1
#
_cell.length_a   1.000
_cell.length_b   1.000
_cell.length_c   1.000
_cell.angle_alpha   90.00
_cell.angle_beta   90.00
_cell.angle_gamma   90.00
#
_symmetry.space_group_name_H-M   'P 1'
#
loop_
_entity.id
_entity.type
_entity.pdbx_description
1 polymer ?
#
loop_
_entity_poly.entity_id
_entity_poly.type
_entity_poly.pdbx_seq_one_letter_code
_entity_poly.pdbx_strand_id
1 'polypeptide(L)'
;MEGQVAKRRRVYSVEPNQIVQSIFTRNYLNHLVPALVNIKEKTSVEDTSHCDINRAVKYEVDMAMVLSAQGFAWSNGLKVKLRNDRGRVNAAKSSTFLENAVGEGSSSACEKNEVVPMEFSSNPSSKPKAEALGSKSKCKEVSEMKRDLAREDDNADEDIDEQWKRLRRLIPGGEEMCDEQMTKELESYISCLQMQVNALQFLLPQTR
;
A
#
# COMPACT_ATOMS: atom_id res chain seq x y z
N MET A 1 51.02 20.96 -37.33
CA MET A 1 49.92 19.96 -37.29
C MET A 1 50.36 18.94 -36.25
N GLU A 2 49.70 18.69 -35.12
CA GLU A 2 48.27 18.56 -34.82
C GLU A 2 48.01 18.92 -33.35
N GLY A 3 46.89 19.61 -33.07
CA GLY A 3 46.39 19.84 -31.71
C GLY A 3 45.58 18.62 -31.24
N GLN A 4 45.95 18.04 -30.11
CA GLN A 4 45.18 16.97 -29.47
C GLN A 4 43.90 17.53 -28.87
N VAL A 5 42.76 17.16 -29.45
CA VAL A 5 41.43 17.53 -28.96
C VAL A 5 41.04 16.59 -27.82
N ALA A 6 41.12 17.08 -26.58
CA ALA A 6 40.70 16.34 -25.39
C ALA A 6 39.18 16.10 -25.42
N LYS A 7 38.77 14.86 -25.75
CA LYS A 7 37.36 14.43 -25.74
C LYS A 7 36.89 14.29 -24.29
N ARG A 8 36.21 15.31 -23.77
CA ARG A 8 35.51 15.21 -22.47
C ARG A 8 34.32 14.25 -22.62
N ARG A 9 34.44 13.03 -22.07
CA ARG A 9 33.30 12.13 -21.87
C ARG A 9 32.34 12.77 -20.88
N ARG A 10 31.09 13.00 -21.28
CA ARG A 10 30.02 13.32 -20.33
C ARG A 10 29.68 12.06 -19.55
N VAL A 11 29.98 12.06 -18.26
CA VAL A 11 29.52 11.03 -17.34
C VAL A 11 28.11 11.43 -16.91
N TYR A 12 27.12 10.61 -17.21
CA TYR A 12 25.77 10.78 -16.68
C TYR A 12 25.80 10.32 -15.22
N SER A 13 25.36 11.17 -14.27
CA SER A 13 25.18 10.73 -12.89
C SER A 13 24.00 9.75 -12.82
N VAL A 14 24.10 8.76 -11.93
CA VAL A 14 23.05 7.77 -11.63
C VAL A 14 22.01 8.38 -10.65
N GLU A 15 21.94 9.70 -10.56
CA GLU A 15 20.99 10.35 -9.67
C GLU A 15 19.56 10.16 -10.19
N PRO A 16 18.57 10.05 -9.28
CA PRO A 16 17.17 9.98 -9.65
C PRO A 16 16.83 11.06 -10.67
N ASN A 17 16.01 10.73 -11.67
CA ASN A 17 15.68 11.66 -12.76
C ASN A 17 14.95 12.91 -12.20
N GLN A 18 15.74 13.93 -11.86
CA GLN A 18 15.30 15.15 -11.17
C GLN A 18 14.25 15.91 -12.00
N ILE A 19 14.27 15.73 -13.32
CA ILE A 19 13.26 16.27 -14.23
C ILE A 19 11.91 15.59 -14.00
N VAL A 20 11.87 14.26 -13.91
CA VAL A 20 10.64 13.52 -13.63
C VAL A 20 10.09 13.88 -12.25
N GLN A 21 10.96 13.97 -11.23
CA GLN A 21 10.55 14.35 -9.89
C GLN A 21 9.98 15.77 -9.81
N SER A 22 10.62 16.73 -10.47
CA SER A 22 10.15 18.12 -10.50
C SER A 22 8.82 18.26 -11.26
N ILE A 23 8.65 17.56 -12.39
CA ILE A 23 7.38 17.54 -13.13
C ILE A 23 6.26 16.93 -12.29
N PHE A 24 6.51 15.77 -11.67
CA PHE A 24 5.55 15.11 -10.80
C PHE A 24 5.14 16.04 -9.65
N THR A 25 6.13 16.57 -8.91
CA THR A 25 5.89 17.42 -7.73
C THR A 25 5.10 18.67 -8.10
N ARG A 26 5.45 19.30 -9.23
CA ARG A 26 4.72 20.47 -9.74
C ARG A 26 3.26 20.13 -10.03
N ASN A 27 3.00 19.04 -10.76
CA ASN A 27 1.64 18.64 -11.10
C ASN A 27 0.83 18.27 -9.84
N TYR A 28 1.47 17.60 -8.89
CA TYR A 28 0.86 17.16 -7.64
C TYR A 28 0.43 18.35 -6.79
N LEU A 29 1.33 19.31 -6.55
CA LEU A 29 1.05 20.50 -5.76
C LEU A 29 0.07 21.45 -6.46
N ASN A 30 0.15 21.58 -7.79
CA ASN A 30 -0.79 22.40 -8.57
C ASN A 30 -2.24 21.93 -8.44
N HIS A 31 -2.47 20.62 -8.30
CA HIS A 31 -3.80 20.10 -8.03
C HIS A 31 -4.15 20.17 -6.54
N LEU A 32 -3.23 19.75 -5.68
CA LEU A 32 -3.49 19.57 -4.26
C LEU A 32 -3.75 20.90 -3.53
N VAL A 33 -2.91 21.91 -3.73
CA VAL A 33 -2.99 23.16 -2.95
C VAL A 33 -4.33 23.87 -3.15
N PRO A 34 -4.82 24.11 -4.38
CA PRO A 34 -6.14 24.71 -4.59
C PRO A 34 -7.28 23.85 -4.03
N ALA A 35 -7.19 22.53 -4.14
CA ALA A 35 -8.22 21.62 -3.64
C ALA A 35 -8.32 21.66 -2.10
N LEU A 36 -7.19 21.70 -1.40
CA LEU A 36 -7.15 21.80 0.06
C LEU A 36 -7.71 23.15 0.55
N VAL A 37 -7.41 24.25 -0.15
CA VAL A 37 -7.98 25.57 0.16
C VAL A 37 -9.51 25.53 0.02
N ASN A 38 -10.02 24.94 -1.05
CA ASN A 38 -11.46 24.80 -1.29
C ASN A 38 -12.16 23.96 -0.21
N ILE A 39 -11.53 22.85 0.23
CA ILE A 39 -12.07 22.03 1.34
C ILE A 39 -12.14 22.85 2.64
N LYS A 40 -11.08 23.61 2.95
CA LYS A 40 -11.03 24.48 4.12
C LYS A 40 -12.12 25.55 4.08
N GLU A 41 -12.32 26.19 2.94
CA GLU A 41 -13.37 27.21 2.75
C GLU A 41 -14.77 26.64 2.97
N LYS A 42 -15.07 25.47 2.40
CA LYS A 42 -16.36 24.79 2.60
C LYS A 42 -16.63 24.43 4.05
N THR A 43 -15.60 23.96 4.76
CA THR A 43 -15.68 23.64 6.19
C THR A 43 -15.98 24.88 7.05
N SER A 44 -15.58 26.07 6.61
CA SER A 44 -15.87 27.32 7.32
C SER A 44 -17.31 27.79 7.15
N VAL A 45 -18.03 27.32 6.12
CA VAL A 45 -19.38 27.75 5.77
C VAL A 45 -20.43 26.73 6.20
N GLU A 46 -20.11 25.44 6.11
CA GLU A 46 -20.99 24.33 6.48
C GLU A 46 -20.39 23.54 7.65
N ASP A 47 -21.21 23.19 8.65
CA ASP A 47 -20.82 22.35 9.80
C ASP A 47 -20.64 20.89 9.34
N THR A 48 -19.56 20.67 8.58
CA THR A 48 -19.24 19.40 7.93
C THR A 48 -18.52 18.50 8.92
N SER A 49 -18.98 17.25 9.04
CA SER A 49 -18.37 16.31 9.98
C SER A 49 -16.87 16.12 9.70
N HIS A 50 -16.05 15.98 10.75
CA HIS A 50 -14.61 15.71 10.62
C HIS A 50 -14.32 14.50 9.72
N CYS A 51 -15.21 13.51 9.71
CA CYS A 51 -15.12 12.33 8.85
C CYS A 51 -15.29 12.65 7.36
N ASP A 52 -16.15 13.61 7.02
CA ASP A 52 -16.34 14.07 5.64
C ASP A 52 -15.12 14.87 5.16
N ILE A 53 -14.51 15.69 6.02
CA ILE A 53 -13.28 16.44 5.71
C ILE A 53 -12.12 15.48 5.41
N ASN A 54 -11.86 14.53 6.30
CA ASN A 54 -10.77 13.56 6.11
C ASN A 54 -10.95 12.74 4.83
N ARG A 55 -12.20 12.36 4.50
CA ARG A 55 -12.53 11.68 3.26
C ARG A 55 -12.29 12.55 2.03
N ALA A 56 -12.68 13.83 2.09
CA ALA A 56 -12.45 14.79 1.01
C ALA A 56 -10.96 15.03 0.79
N VAL A 57 -10.19 15.26 1.86
CA VAL A 57 -8.73 15.43 1.78
C VAL A 57 -8.07 14.19 1.19
N LYS A 58 -8.41 12.99 1.67
CA LYS A 58 -7.88 11.73 1.12
C LYS A 58 -8.20 11.59 -0.37
N TYR A 59 -9.43 11.89 -0.78
CA TYR A 59 -9.83 11.84 -2.18
C TYR A 59 -9.00 12.79 -3.05
N GLU A 60 -8.80 14.05 -2.61
CA GLU A 60 -8.03 15.05 -3.38
C GLU A 60 -6.54 14.72 -3.42
N VAL A 61 -5.99 14.17 -2.35
CA VAL A 61 -4.61 13.66 -2.27
C VAL A 61 -4.41 12.49 -3.24
N ASP A 62 -5.30 11.50 -3.21
CA ASP A 62 -5.24 10.34 -4.11
C ASP A 62 -5.46 10.78 -5.58
N MET A 63 -6.36 11.74 -5.83
CA MET A 63 -6.60 12.27 -7.17
C MET A 63 -5.42 13.08 -7.71
N ALA A 64 -4.76 13.89 -6.88
CA ALA A 64 -3.55 14.61 -7.24
C ALA A 64 -2.43 13.63 -7.65
N MET A 65 -2.30 12.51 -6.94
CA MET A 65 -1.36 11.44 -7.29
C MET A 65 -1.68 10.85 -8.67
N VAL A 66 -2.95 10.52 -8.93
CA VAL A 66 -3.41 10.00 -10.24
C VAL A 66 -3.05 10.95 -11.37
N LEU A 67 -3.32 12.25 -11.22
CA LEU A 67 -3.06 13.25 -12.25
C LEU A 67 -1.57 13.50 -12.48
N SER A 68 -0.75 13.30 -11.46
CA SER A 68 0.70 13.48 -11.54
C SER A 68 1.42 12.27 -12.12
N ALA A 69 0.80 11.09 -12.00
CA ALA A 69 1.30 9.81 -12.49
C ALA A 69 0.53 9.33 -13.73
N GLN A 70 0.13 10.25 -14.61
CA GLN A 70 -0.60 9.87 -15.82
C GLN A 70 0.27 9.00 -16.73
N GLY A 71 -0.30 7.88 -17.19
CA GLY A 71 0.38 6.95 -18.11
C GLY A 71 0.74 5.60 -17.50
N PHE A 72 0.65 5.45 -16.17
CA PHE A 72 0.80 4.17 -15.48
C PHE A 72 -0.54 3.42 -15.39
N ALA A 73 -0.50 2.10 -15.45
CA ALA A 73 -1.68 1.26 -15.27
C ALA A 73 -2.27 1.45 -13.86
N TRP A 74 -1.41 1.50 -12.83
CA TRP A 74 -1.88 1.66 -11.45
C TRP A 74 -2.61 2.99 -11.22
N SER A 75 -2.21 4.06 -11.92
CA SER A 75 -2.87 5.37 -11.75
C SER A 75 -4.26 5.38 -12.37
N ASN A 76 -4.48 4.64 -13.46
CA ASN A 76 -5.80 4.40 -14.02
C ASN A 76 -6.66 3.52 -13.09
N GLY A 77 -6.09 2.46 -12.52
CA GLY A 77 -6.76 1.62 -11.52
C GLY A 77 -7.20 2.43 -10.29
N LEU A 78 -6.31 3.28 -9.76
CA LEU A 78 -6.61 4.20 -8.67
C LEU A 78 -7.72 5.19 -9.05
N LYS A 79 -7.69 5.74 -10.26
CA LYS A 79 -8.73 6.65 -10.76
C LYS A 79 -10.12 6.00 -10.79
N VAL A 80 -10.20 4.75 -11.24
CA VAL A 80 -11.45 3.98 -11.26
C VAL A 80 -11.94 3.75 -9.83
N LYS A 81 -11.06 3.31 -8.92
CA LYS A 81 -11.38 3.11 -7.50
C LYS A 81 -11.96 4.38 -6.85
N LEU A 82 -11.31 5.54 -7.06
CA LEU A 82 -11.76 6.82 -6.52
C LEU A 82 -13.14 7.25 -7.05
N ARG A 83 -13.43 6.99 -8.33
CA ARG A 83 -14.75 7.31 -8.92
C ARG A 83 -15.85 6.44 -8.33
N ASN A 84 -15.58 5.15 -8.13
CA ASN A 84 -16.53 4.20 -7.55
C ASN A 84 -16.83 4.54 -6.08
N ASP A 85 -15.81 4.86 -5.29
CA ASP A 85 -15.98 5.25 -3.88
C ASP A 85 -16.87 6.49 -3.75
N ARG A 86 -16.70 7.49 -4.62
CA ARG A 86 -17.54 8.70 -4.64
C ARG A 86 -19.00 8.37 -5.00
N GLY A 87 -19.22 7.48 -5.96
CA GLY A 87 -20.55 7.01 -6.34
C GLY A 87 -21.29 6.32 -5.19
N ARG A 88 -20.59 5.48 -4.43
CA ARG A 88 -21.16 4.75 -3.28
C ARG A 88 -21.60 5.68 -2.15
N VAL A 89 -20.81 6.72 -1.85
CA VAL A 89 -21.15 7.71 -0.82
C VAL A 89 -22.38 8.54 -1.21
N ASN A 90 -22.46 8.93 -2.48
CA ASN A 90 -23.62 9.70 -2.97
C ASN A 90 -24.89 8.85 -2.97
N ALA A 91 -24.82 7.56 -3.36
CA ALA A 91 -25.95 6.64 -3.30
C ALA A 91 -26.46 6.43 -1.85
N ALA A 92 -25.54 6.29 -0.88
CA ALA A 92 -25.91 6.18 0.52
C ALA A 92 -26.57 7.47 1.06
N LYS A 93 -26.06 8.64 0.68
CA LYS A 93 -26.65 9.95 1.06
C LYS A 93 -28.01 10.20 0.40
N SER A 94 -28.22 9.74 -0.83
CA SER A 94 -29.53 9.81 -1.51
C SER A 94 -30.57 8.85 -0.91
N SER A 95 -30.13 7.71 -0.35
CA SER A 95 -31.02 6.77 0.34
C SER A 95 -31.55 7.32 1.67
N THR A 96 -30.85 8.27 2.30
CA THR A 96 -31.27 8.84 3.60
C THR A 96 -32.30 9.97 3.46
N PHE A 97 -32.61 10.42 2.24
CA PHE A 97 -33.51 11.57 2.00
C PHE A 97 -34.99 11.18 1.78
N LEU A 98 -35.34 9.90 1.88
CA LEU A 98 -36.72 9.39 1.73
C LEU A 98 -37.14 8.47 2.88
N GLU A 99 -36.76 8.79 4.11
CA GLU A 99 -37.33 8.08 5.27
C GLU A 99 -37.48 9.03 6.47
N ASN A 100 -38.41 9.97 6.34
CA ASN A 100 -38.96 10.70 7.48
C ASN A 100 -40.48 10.49 7.52
N ALA A 101 -40.88 9.35 8.10
CA ALA A 101 -42.14 9.27 8.84
C ALA A 101 -42.01 8.22 9.95
N VAL A 102 -41.86 8.74 11.18
CA VAL A 102 -42.14 8.08 12.47
C VAL A 102 -41.12 7.05 12.97
N GLY A 103 -40.44 7.39 14.07
CA GLY A 103 -40.09 6.42 15.12
C GLY A 103 -38.61 6.28 15.48
N GLU A 104 -38.21 7.01 16.51
CA GLU A 104 -37.27 6.61 17.57
C GLU A 104 -35.91 5.94 17.22
N GLY A 105 -34.85 6.74 17.39
CA GLY A 105 -33.71 6.39 18.25
C GLY A 105 -32.69 5.37 17.74
N SER A 106 -31.53 5.84 17.30
CA SER A 106 -30.26 5.20 17.69
C SER A 106 -29.06 6.12 17.38
N SER A 107 -28.44 6.66 18.44
CA SER A 107 -27.07 7.16 18.37
C SER A 107 -26.11 6.00 18.68
N SER A 108 -25.14 5.74 17.81
CA SER A 108 -24.03 4.85 18.08
C SER A 108 -22.89 5.24 17.12
N ALA A 109 -22.06 6.21 17.51
CA ALA A 109 -20.80 6.03 18.24
C ALA A 109 -19.68 5.49 17.33
N CYS A 110 -18.76 6.38 16.97
CA CYS A 110 -17.49 6.05 16.35
C CYS A 110 -16.66 5.19 17.33
N GLU A 111 -16.41 3.95 16.96
CA GLU A 111 -15.58 3.02 17.71
C GLU A 111 -14.10 3.45 17.63
N LYS A 112 -13.50 3.67 18.81
CA LYS A 112 -12.08 3.90 18.99
C LYS A 112 -11.38 2.54 18.92
N ASN A 113 -10.51 2.32 17.93
CA ASN A 113 -9.59 1.21 17.97
C ASN A 113 -8.33 1.62 18.75
N GLU A 114 -8.28 1.05 19.95
CA GLU A 114 -7.19 1.07 20.92
C GLU A 114 -5.97 0.33 20.35
N VAL A 115 -4.80 0.91 20.57
CA VAL A 115 -3.51 0.42 20.06
C VAL A 115 -3.06 -0.74 20.93
N VAL A 116 -3.10 -1.98 20.40
CA VAL A 116 -2.51 -3.13 21.07
C VAL A 116 -1.02 -3.22 20.69
N PRO A 117 -0.07 -3.24 21.65
CA PRO A 117 1.33 -3.50 21.36
C PRO A 117 1.51 -4.96 20.94
N MET A 118 2.02 -5.17 19.73
CA MET A 118 2.37 -6.49 19.22
C MET A 118 3.76 -6.86 19.75
N GLU A 119 3.81 -7.52 20.91
CA GLU A 119 5.05 -8.07 21.46
C GLU A 119 5.40 -9.40 20.79
N PHE A 120 6.64 -9.48 20.30
CA PHE A 120 7.29 -10.69 19.82
C PHE A 120 7.46 -11.67 20.99
N SER A 121 6.86 -12.86 20.90
CA SER A 121 7.18 -13.94 21.82
C SER A 121 7.85 -15.11 21.10
N SER A 122 9.07 -15.35 21.55
CA SER A 122 9.94 -16.46 21.20
C SER A 122 9.40 -17.80 21.74
N ASN A 123 9.73 -18.87 21.02
CA ASN A 123 9.57 -20.29 21.36
C ASN A 123 9.55 -20.64 22.87
N PRO A 124 8.72 -21.61 23.26
CA PRO A 124 8.99 -22.45 24.42
C PRO A 124 9.29 -23.90 23.98
N SER A 125 10.56 -24.29 24.09
CA SER A 125 10.94 -25.67 24.34
C SER A 125 10.68 -25.96 25.83
N SER A 126 9.81 -26.92 26.14
CA SER A 126 9.85 -27.62 27.42
C SER A 126 9.08 -28.95 27.39
N LYS A 127 9.76 -29.96 27.91
CA LYS A 127 9.33 -31.34 28.16
C LYS A 127 8.09 -31.42 29.07
N PRO A 128 7.45 -32.60 29.13
CA PRO A 128 7.27 -33.21 30.45
C PRO A 128 7.72 -34.68 30.53
N LYS A 129 8.33 -34.99 31.69
CA LYS A 129 8.52 -36.33 32.24
C LYS A 129 7.17 -36.86 32.73
N ALA A 130 6.90 -38.15 32.48
CA ALA A 130 6.12 -39.00 33.38
C ALA A 130 6.58 -40.45 33.24
N GLU A 131 6.70 -41.08 34.42
CA GLU A 131 7.04 -42.46 34.79
C GLU A 131 5.92 -43.44 34.36
N ALA A 132 6.00 -44.77 34.30
CA ALA A 132 6.99 -45.81 34.57
C ALA A 132 6.44 -47.17 34.04
N LEU A 133 7.32 -48.17 33.99
CA LEU A 133 7.07 -49.62 34.11
C LEU A 133 6.36 -50.39 32.97
N GLY A 134 7.18 -51.07 32.18
CA GLY A 134 7.16 -52.54 32.15
C GLY A 134 6.52 -53.22 30.94
N SER A 135 7.35 -53.72 30.02
CA SER A 135 7.39 -55.16 29.67
C SER A 135 8.41 -55.43 28.56
N LYS A 136 9.21 -56.48 28.76
CA LYS A 136 10.28 -56.94 27.89
C LYS A 136 9.70 -57.73 26.70
N SER A 137 10.16 -57.46 25.48
CA SER A 137 10.36 -58.53 24.48
C SER A 137 11.43 -58.13 23.48
N LYS A 138 12.36 -59.04 23.23
CA LYS A 138 13.61 -58.87 22.48
C LYS A 138 13.52 -59.72 21.22
N CYS A 139 13.78 -59.15 20.05
CA CYS A 139 14.33 -59.78 18.83
C CYS A 139 14.76 -58.63 17.88
N LYS A 140 16.07 -58.40 17.63
CA LYS A 140 16.88 -58.91 16.49
C LYS A 140 16.29 -58.48 15.13
N GLU A 141 16.97 -57.93 14.13
CA GLU A 141 18.37 -57.59 13.82
C GLU A 141 18.35 -56.90 12.42
N VAL A 142 19.31 -56.00 12.15
CA VAL A 142 19.81 -55.48 10.84
C VAL A 142 18.88 -55.18 9.65
N SER A 143 18.92 -53.93 9.17
CA SER A 143 19.56 -53.61 7.88
C SER A 143 19.55 -52.09 7.65
N GLU A 144 20.73 -51.48 7.75
CA GLU A 144 21.03 -50.20 7.12
C GLU A 144 21.15 -50.43 5.60
N MET A 145 20.41 -49.65 4.80
CA MET A 145 20.93 -49.18 3.53
C MET A 145 20.38 -47.78 3.24
N LYS A 146 21.27 -46.80 3.31
CA LYS A 146 21.10 -45.46 2.73
C LYS A 146 20.86 -45.59 1.22
N ARG A 147 19.91 -44.80 0.71
CA ARG A 147 20.00 -44.14 -0.61
C ARG A 147 19.12 -42.89 -0.61
N ASP A 148 19.79 -41.79 -0.29
CA ASP A 148 19.77 -40.51 -0.98
C ASP A 148 18.42 -39.83 -1.23
N LEU A 149 18.16 -38.85 -0.35
CA LEU A 149 17.53 -37.54 -0.57
C LEU A 149 16.89 -37.30 -1.95
N ALA A 150 15.62 -37.67 -2.09
CA ALA A 150 14.71 -37.07 -3.05
C ALA A 150 13.53 -36.47 -2.28
N ARG A 151 13.71 -35.24 -1.82
CA ARG A 151 12.63 -34.29 -1.54
C ARG A 151 13.16 -32.94 -2.00
N GLU A 152 13.10 -32.74 -3.31
CA GLU A 152 13.14 -31.39 -3.83
C GLU A 152 11.87 -30.67 -3.33
N ASP A 153 12.09 -29.40 -3.04
CA ASP A 153 11.26 -28.53 -2.25
C ASP A 153 10.08 -28.02 -3.10
N ASP A 154 9.05 -28.86 -3.29
CA ASP A 154 7.82 -28.48 -4.01
C ASP A 154 7.01 -27.37 -3.29
N ASN A 155 7.46 -26.85 -2.14
CA ASN A 155 6.76 -25.79 -1.39
C ASN A 155 7.27 -24.37 -1.71
N ALA A 156 8.39 -24.21 -2.41
CA ALA A 156 8.95 -22.88 -2.68
C ALA A 156 8.12 -22.09 -3.70
N ASP A 157 7.58 -22.79 -4.72
CA ASP A 157 6.79 -22.15 -5.78
C ASP A 157 5.41 -21.69 -5.29
N GLU A 158 4.79 -22.41 -4.35
CA GLU A 158 3.51 -22.00 -3.73
C GLU A 158 3.64 -20.71 -2.91
N ASP A 159 4.78 -20.50 -2.24
CA ASP A 159 5.03 -19.25 -1.49
C ASP A 159 5.21 -18.05 -2.43
N ILE A 160 5.95 -18.21 -3.53
CA ILE A 160 6.18 -17.13 -4.51
C ILE A 160 4.86 -16.67 -5.15
N ASP A 161 3.99 -17.60 -5.54
CA ASP A 161 2.68 -17.28 -6.11
C ASP A 161 1.76 -16.55 -5.11
N GLU A 162 1.80 -16.92 -3.83
CA GLU A 162 1.03 -16.25 -2.79
C GLU A 162 1.55 -14.83 -2.53
N GLN A 163 2.87 -14.62 -2.52
CA GLN A 163 3.46 -13.27 -2.45
C GLN A 163 3.02 -12.42 -3.65
N TRP A 164 2.99 -12.97 -4.85
CA TRP A 164 2.51 -12.28 -6.05
C TRP A 164 1.04 -11.87 -5.95
N LYS A 165 0.17 -12.75 -5.44
CA LYS A 165 -1.24 -12.42 -5.19
C LYS A 165 -1.39 -11.28 -4.19
N ARG A 166 -0.59 -11.27 -3.12
CA ARG A 166 -0.58 -10.18 -2.12
C ARG A 166 -0.14 -8.88 -2.74
N LEU A 167 0.90 -8.91 -3.58
CA LEU A 167 1.42 -7.73 -4.25
C LEU A 167 0.40 -7.13 -5.22
N ARG A 168 -0.33 -7.96 -5.98
CA ARG A 168 -1.43 -7.51 -6.85
C ARG A 168 -2.52 -6.75 -6.09
N ARG A 169 -2.86 -7.19 -4.88
CA ARG A 169 -3.86 -6.51 -4.03
C ARG A 169 -3.40 -5.18 -3.43
N LEU A 170 -2.08 -4.95 -3.35
CA LEU A 170 -1.53 -3.71 -2.79
C LEU A 170 -1.49 -2.58 -3.81
N ILE A 171 -1.27 -2.90 -5.09
CA ILE A 171 -1.23 -1.91 -6.16
C ILE A 171 -2.66 -1.62 -6.63
N PRO A 172 -3.06 -0.35 -6.75
CA PRO A 172 -4.37 -0.03 -7.32
C PRO A 172 -4.51 -0.60 -8.74
N GLY A 173 -5.49 -1.48 -8.96
CA GLY A 173 -5.72 -2.15 -10.25
C GLY A 173 -4.71 -3.27 -10.56
N GLY A 174 -3.94 -3.74 -9.58
CA GLY A 174 -2.95 -4.80 -9.77
C GLY A 174 -3.57 -6.14 -10.14
N GLU A 175 -4.84 -6.36 -9.82
CA GLU A 175 -5.59 -7.55 -10.26
C GLU A 175 -5.74 -7.63 -11.79
N GLU A 176 -5.81 -6.50 -12.49
CA GLU A 176 -5.95 -6.45 -13.95
C GLU A 176 -4.60 -6.44 -14.70
N MET A 177 -3.47 -6.34 -13.99
CA MET A 177 -2.13 -6.25 -14.59
C MET A 177 -1.57 -7.65 -14.93
N CYS A 178 -0.81 -7.73 -16.02
CA CYS A 178 -0.02 -8.92 -16.35
C CYS A 178 1.35 -8.90 -15.63
N ASP A 179 1.96 -10.06 -15.46
CA ASP A 179 3.19 -10.22 -14.67
C ASP A 179 4.36 -9.41 -15.22
N GLU A 180 4.46 -9.27 -16.55
CA GLU A 180 5.55 -8.53 -17.21
C GLU A 180 5.49 -7.02 -16.95
N GLN A 181 4.28 -6.49 -16.70
CA GLN A 181 4.07 -5.08 -16.39
C GLN A 181 4.17 -4.81 -14.89
N MET A 182 3.82 -5.79 -14.07
CA MET A 182 3.63 -5.63 -12.64
C MET A 182 4.86 -5.09 -11.90
N THR A 183 6.07 -5.56 -12.22
CA THR A 183 7.29 -5.05 -11.59
C THR A 183 7.55 -3.58 -11.91
N LYS A 184 7.33 -3.15 -13.17
CA LYS A 184 7.53 -1.76 -13.59
C LYS A 184 6.48 -0.83 -13.00
N GLU A 185 5.23 -1.29 -12.97
CA GLU A 185 4.13 -0.58 -12.35
C GLU A 185 4.37 -0.42 -10.84
N LEU A 186 4.82 -1.47 -10.16
CA LEU A 186 5.22 -1.40 -8.75
C LEU A 186 6.33 -0.39 -8.50
N GLU A 187 7.42 -0.45 -9.26
CA GLU A 187 8.54 0.48 -9.15
C GLU A 187 8.08 1.92 -9.32
N SER A 188 7.23 2.18 -10.32
CA SER A 188 6.68 3.50 -10.57
C SER A 188 5.74 3.97 -9.46
N TYR A 189 4.94 3.06 -8.87
CA TYR A 189 4.04 3.37 -7.78
C TYR A 189 4.82 3.74 -6.51
N ILE A 190 5.83 2.94 -6.14
CA ILE A 190 6.74 3.24 -5.03
C ILE A 190 7.42 4.60 -5.24
N SER A 191 7.92 4.86 -6.46
CA SER A 191 8.55 6.14 -6.80
C SER A 191 7.59 7.31 -6.60
N CYS A 192 6.33 7.17 -7.05
CA CYS A 192 5.32 8.20 -6.89
C CYS A 192 4.90 8.40 -5.43
N LEU A 193 4.82 7.34 -4.63
CA LEU A 193 4.59 7.42 -3.19
C LEU A 193 5.71 8.19 -2.49
N GLN A 194 6.97 7.90 -2.83
CA GLN A 194 8.10 8.62 -2.25
C GLN A 194 8.10 10.10 -2.64
N MET A 195 7.82 10.42 -3.90
CA MET A 195 7.67 11.81 -4.34
C MET A 195 6.50 12.53 -3.65
N GLN A 196 5.38 11.83 -3.44
CA GLN A 196 4.24 12.36 -2.69
C GLN A 196 4.64 12.74 -1.26
N VAL A 197 5.27 11.81 -0.54
CA VAL A 197 5.70 12.03 0.84
C VAL A 197 6.66 13.22 0.91
N ASN A 198 7.64 13.28 0.00
CA ASN A 198 8.57 14.41 -0.09
C ASN A 198 7.84 15.73 -0.34
N ALA A 199 6.90 15.76 -1.30
CA ALA A 199 6.12 16.96 -1.61
C ALA A 199 5.29 17.44 -0.40
N LEU A 200 4.65 16.52 0.33
CA LEU A 200 3.87 16.83 1.52
C LEU A 200 4.73 17.29 2.69
N GLN A 201 5.93 16.73 2.86
CA GLN A 201 6.90 17.18 3.87
C GLN A 201 7.29 18.64 3.70
N PHE A 202 7.37 19.15 2.46
CA PHE A 202 7.61 20.58 2.21
C PHE A 202 6.45 21.49 2.63
N LEU A 203 5.24 20.95 2.78
CA LEU A 203 4.06 21.70 3.22
C LEU A 203 3.88 21.69 4.74
N LEU A 204 4.54 20.78 5.45
CA LEU A 204 4.52 20.77 6.90
C LEU A 204 5.32 21.97 7.43
N PRO A 205 4.78 22.76 8.35
CA PRO A 205 5.59 23.72 9.09
C PRO A 205 6.75 22.94 9.71
N GLN A 206 7.99 23.41 9.55
CA GLN A 206 9.05 22.95 10.44
C GLN A 206 8.63 23.39 11.84
N THR A 207 7.97 22.51 12.60
CA THR A 207 7.78 22.68 14.02
C THR A 207 9.17 22.60 14.65
N ARG A 208 9.80 23.76 14.79
CA ARG A 208 10.99 24.01 15.58
C ARG A 208 10.60 24.68 16.87
#